data_AF-A0A971H0X8-F1
#
_entry.id   AF-A0A971H0X8-F1
#
_cell.length_a   1.000
_cell.length_b   1.000
_cell.length_c   1.000
_cell.angle_alpha   90.00
_cell.angle_beta   90.00
_cell.angle_gamma   90.00
#
_symmetry.space_group_name_H-M   'P 1'
#
loop_
_entity.id
_entity.type
_entity.pdbx_description
1 polymer ?
#
loop_
_entity_poly.entity_id
_entity_poly.type
_entity_poly.pdbx_seq_one_letter_code
_entity_poly.pdbx_strand_id
1 'polypeptide(L)'
;MREKGLNYILLVFKGLIFSLIITILLVFILSLVLLYTPFKESKIPLFNTVIMIVSITIGSIYVSTNIGENGWINGGILGILYFLVLVLLNYLFFKPFLVDMYLLGKFILSLITGVIGGIIGINMK
;
A
#
# COMPACT_ATOMS: atom_id res chain seq x y z
N MET A 1 -6.80 -28.56 8.18
CA MET A 1 -7.52 -27.26 8.05
C MET A 1 -6.73 -26.07 8.60
N ARG A 2 -6.07 -26.15 9.77
CA ARG A 2 -5.27 -25.03 10.33
C ARG A 2 -4.07 -24.59 9.47
N GLU A 3 -3.39 -25.51 8.80
CA GLU A 3 -2.20 -25.18 7.96
C GLU A 3 -2.52 -24.30 6.75
N LYS A 4 -3.69 -24.46 6.12
CA LYS A 4 -4.10 -23.61 4.98
C LYS A 4 -4.32 -22.16 5.41
N GLY A 5 -4.92 -21.93 6.57
CA GLY A 5 -5.13 -20.58 7.10
C GLY A 5 -3.84 -19.88 7.52
N LEU A 6 -2.89 -20.62 8.12
CA LEU A 6 -1.56 -20.10 8.44
C LEU A 6 -0.80 -19.66 7.20
N ASN A 7 -0.77 -20.50 6.16
CA ASN A 7 -0.12 -20.17 4.89
C ASN A 7 -0.75 -18.95 4.23
N TYR A 8 -2.08 -18.81 4.28
CA TYR A 8 -2.77 -17.63 3.78
C TYR A 8 -2.32 -16.34 4.49
N ILE A 9 -2.32 -16.33 5.83
CA ILE A 9 -1.92 -15.17 6.63
C ILE A 9 -0.46 -14.79 6.35
N LEU A 10 0.43 -15.78 6.28
CA LEU A 10 1.84 -15.56 5.96
C LEU A 10 2.03 -14.92 4.59
N LEU A 11 1.22 -15.32 3.61
CA LEU A 11 1.29 -14.80 2.23
C LEU A 11 0.83 -13.34 2.17
N VAL A 12 -0.27 -13.01 2.82
CA VAL A 12 -0.76 -11.63 2.95
C VAL A 12 0.27 -10.76 3.66
N PHE A 13 0.85 -11.26 4.76
CA PHE A 13 1.86 -10.53 5.52
C PHE A 13 3.15 -10.30 4.71
N LYS A 14 3.60 -11.31 3.96
CA LYS A 14 4.73 -11.19 3.04
C LYS A 14 4.47 -10.15 1.95
N GLY A 15 3.24 -10.12 1.42
CA GLY A 15 2.80 -9.10 0.48
C GLY A 15 2.81 -7.69 1.06
N LEU A 16 2.33 -7.54 2.30
CA LEU A 16 2.37 -6.26 3.01
C LEU A 16 3.81 -5.76 3.17
N ILE A 17 4.73 -6.63 3.61
CA ILE A 17 6.15 -6.29 3.71
C ILE A 17 6.71 -5.89 2.34
N PHE A 18 6.36 -6.63 1.29
CA PHE A 18 6.81 -6.35 -0.07
C PHE A 18 6.34 -4.96 -0.55
N SER A 19 5.07 -4.60 -0.33
CA SER A 19 4.56 -3.26 -0.59
C SER A 19 5.34 -2.18 0.16
N LEU A 20 5.61 -2.39 1.46
CA LEU A 20 6.33 -1.42 2.27
C LEU A 20 7.78 -1.23 1.81
N ILE A 21 8.46 -2.31 1.39
CA ILE A 21 9.79 -2.23 0.79
C ILE A 21 9.76 -1.36 -0.47
N ILE A 22 8.78 -1.57 -1.35
CA ILE A 22 8.60 -0.75 -2.56
C ILE A 22 8.36 0.71 -2.19
N THR A 23 7.54 0.98 -1.18
CA THR A 23 7.30 2.34 -0.68
C THR A 23 8.60 3.00 -0.24
N ILE A 24 9.41 2.31 0.58
CA ILE A 24 10.68 2.83 1.07
C ILE A 24 11.62 3.14 -0.11
N LEU A 25 11.73 2.24 -1.09
CA LEU A 25 12.55 2.45 -2.29
C LEU A 25 12.09 3.66 -3.11
N LEU A 26 10.79 3.78 -3.36
CA LEU A 26 10.23 4.89 -4.14
C LEU A 26 10.33 6.23 -3.41
N VAL A 27 10.13 6.25 -2.09
CA VAL A 27 10.32 7.45 -1.26
C VAL A 27 11.79 7.86 -1.28
N PHE A 28 12.72 6.92 -1.18
CA PHE A 28 14.16 7.22 -1.27
C PHE A 28 14.53 7.84 -2.62
N ILE A 29 14.01 7.29 -3.73
CA ILE A 29 14.19 7.87 -5.07
C ILE A 29 13.61 9.29 -5.13
N LEU A 30 12.40 9.50 -4.59
CA LEU A 30 11.78 10.83 -4.53
C LEU A 30 12.64 11.82 -3.74
N SER A 31 13.21 11.40 -2.60
CA SER A 31 14.11 12.24 -1.80
C SER A 31 15.36 12.66 -2.59
N LEU A 32 15.96 11.76 -3.36
CA LEU A 32 17.09 12.11 -4.24
C LEU A 32 16.68 13.12 -5.32
N VAL A 33 15.52 12.93 -5.95
CA VAL A 33 15.01 13.88 -6.95
C VAL A 33 14.80 15.26 -6.35
N LEU A 34 14.21 15.34 -5.15
CA LEU A 34 13.98 16.61 -4.44
C LEU A 34 15.29 17.31 -4.06
N LEU A 35 16.37 16.57 -3.80
CA LEU A 35 17.68 17.15 -3.48
C LEU A 35 18.30 17.89 -4.67
N TYR A 36 18.14 17.37 -5.89
CA TYR A 36 18.81 17.89 -7.09
C TYR A 36 17.92 18.77 -7.97
N THR A 37 16.63 18.90 -7.67
CA THR A 37 15.69 19.68 -8.48
C THR A 37 15.01 20.78 -7.66
N PRO A 38 14.77 21.98 -8.21
CA PRO A 38 14.04 23.06 -7.54
C PRO A 38 12.53 22.77 -7.58
N PHE A 39 12.15 21.62 -7.04
CA PHE A 39 10.78 21.13 -7.07
C PHE A 39 9.94 21.87 -6.02
N LYS A 40 8.72 22.28 -6.39
CA LYS A 40 7.81 22.89 -5.42
C LYS A 40 7.36 21.85 -4.40
N GLU A 41 7.58 22.13 -3.12
CA GLU A 41 7.16 21.27 -1.99
C GLU A 41 5.65 20.98 -1.99
N SER A 42 4.84 21.87 -2.57
CA SER A 42 3.40 21.68 -2.72
C SER A 42 3.00 20.43 -3.52
N LYS A 43 3.92 19.85 -4.31
CA LYS A 43 3.68 18.62 -5.05
C LYS A 43 4.01 17.34 -4.26
N ILE A 44 4.71 17.43 -3.13
CA ILE A 44 5.10 16.27 -2.31
C ILE A 44 3.88 15.39 -1.93
N PRO A 45 2.73 15.94 -1.50
CA PRO A 45 1.56 15.13 -1.17
C PRO A 45 1.03 14.31 -2.36
N LEU A 46 1.13 14.84 -3.59
CA LEU A 46 0.73 14.14 -4.81
C LEU A 46 1.65 12.95 -5.08
N PHE A 47 2.97 13.16 -5.06
CA PHE A 47 3.93 12.08 -5.27
C PHE A 47 3.80 10.99 -4.21
N ASN A 48 3.60 11.35 -2.94
CA ASN A 48 3.35 10.39 -1.87
C ASN A 48 2.12 9.51 -2.16
N THR A 49 1.02 10.11 -2.63
CA THR A 49 -0.18 9.37 -3.02
C THR A 49 0.09 8.43 -4.20
N VAL A 50 0.87 8.85 -5.20
CA VAL A 50 1.26 7.98 -6.34
C VAL A 50 2.11 6.81 -5.86
N ILE A 51 3.09 7.05 -4.99
CA ILE A 51 3.94 6.00 -4.42
C ILE A 51 3.09 4.98 -3.65
N MET A 52 2.15 5.45 -2.84
CA MET A 52 1.20 4.60 -2.13
C MET A 52 0.40 3.72 -3.11
N ILE A 53 -0.16 4.32 -4.17
CA ILE A 53 -0.93 3.58 -5.18
C ILE A 53 -0.08 2.48 -5.82
N VAL A 54 1.12 2.81 -6.29
CA VAL A 54 2.03 1.86 -6.94
C VAL A 54 2.43 0.73 -5.99
N SER A 55 2.78 1.06 -4.76
CA SER A 55 3.20 0.08 -3.74
C SER A 55 2.09 -0.91 -3.38
N ILE A 56 0.88 -0.40 -3.15
CA ILE A 56 -0.30 -1.24 -2.87
C ILE A 56 -0.61 -2.11 -4.08
N THR A 57 -0.60 -1.54 -5.28
CA THR A 57 -0.92 -2.27 -6.51
C THR A 57 0.02 -3.46 -6.70
N ILE A 58 1.34 -3.24 -6.60
CA ILE A 58 2.33 -4.31 -6.79
C ILE A 58 2.22 -5.40 -5.71
N GLY A 59 2.01 -5.02 -4.43
CA GLY A 59 1.83 -6.03 -3.37
C GLY A 59 0.50 -6.78 -3.47
N SER A 60 -0.58 -6.10 -3.86
CA SER A 60 -1.88 -6.75 -4.09
C SER A 60 -1.80 -7.72 -5.26
N ILE A 61 -1.09 -7.36 -6.34
CA ILE A 61 -0.81 -8.28 -7.45
C ILE A 61 -0.05 -9.50 -6.91
N TYR A 62 1.05 -9.29 -6.20
CA TYR A 62 1.85 -10.37 -5.63
C TYR A 62 1.00 -11.32 -4.76
N VAL A 63 0.19 -10.80 -3.84
CA VAL A 63 -0.64 -11.62 -2.95
C VAL A 63 -1.71 -12.38 -3.73
N SER A 64 -2.43 -11.71 -4.62
CA SER A 64 -3.53 -12.32 -5.36
C SER A 64 -3.06 -13.39 -6.35
N THR A 65 -1.91 -13.19 -7.01
CA THR A 65 -1.33 -14.21 -7.90
C THR A 65 -0.92 -15.47 -7.13
N ASN A 66 -0.33 -15.30 -5.94
CA ASN A 66 0.14 -16.44 -5.13
C ASN A 66 -1.00 -17.18 -4.40
N ILE A 67 -2.06 -16.48 -3.97
CA ILE A 67 -3.25 -17.13 -3.37
C ILE A 67 -4.09 -17.82 -4.45
N GLY A 68 -4.26 -17.19 -5.62
CA GLY A 68 -4.92 -17.82 -6.76
C GLY A 68 -6.45 -17.92 -6.65
N GLU A 69 -7.08 -17.22 -5.70
CA GLU A 69 -8.53 -17.07 -5.60
C GLU A 69 -8.91 -15.69 -5.04
N ASN A 70 -10.15 -15.23 -5.25
CA ASN A 70 -10.73 -14.03 -4.63
C ASN A 70 -9.84 -12.77 -4.66
N GLY A 71 -9.26 -12.45 -5.83
CA GLY A 71 -8.28 -11.36 -5.96
C GLY A 71 -8.75 -10.00 -5.44
N TRP A 72 -10.03 -9.66 -5.62
CA TRP A 72 -10.61 -8.41 -5.11
C TRP A 72 -10.60 -8.35 -3.57
N ILE A 73 -10.90 -9.46 -2.89
CA ILE A 73 -10.89 -9.55 -1.42
C ILE A 73 -9.46 -9.45 -0.91
N ASN A 74 -8.55 -10.26 -1.46
CA ASN A 74 -7.16 -10.31 -1.01
C ASN A 74 -6.45 -8.97 -1.24
N GLY A 75 -6.70 -8.34 -2.37
CA GLY A 75 -6.20 -7.01 -2.68
C GLY A 75 -6.78 -5.94 -1.75
N GLY A 76 -8.08 -5.98 -1.46
CA GLY A 76 -8.73 -5.08 -0.51
C GLY A 76 -8.18 -5.22 0.92
N ILE A 77 -7.97 -6.46 1.39
CA ILE A 77 -7.34 -6.75 2.68
C ILE A 77 -5.94 -6.14 2.74
N LEU A 78 -5.12 -6.32 1.70
CA LEU A 78 -3.78 -5.74 1.65
C LEU A 78 -3.82 -4.20 1.66
N GLY A 79 -4.76 -3.58 0.93
CA GLY A 79 -4.97 -2.13 0.96
C GLY A 79 -5.33 -1.60 2.35
N ILE A 80 -6.26 -2.29 3.05
CA ILE A 80 -6.64 -1.95 4.43
C ILE A 80 -5.46 -2.10 5.39
N LEU A 81 -4.73 -3.22 5.32
CA LEU A 81 -3.57 -3.46 6.17
C LEU A 81 -2.47 -2.41 5.95
N TYR A 82 -2.21 -2.07 4.69
CA TYR A 82 -1.26 -1.01 4.35
C TYR A 82 -1.70 0.34 4.95
N PHE A 83 -2.98 0.69 4.83
CA PHE A 83 -3.50 1.93 5.42
C PHE A 83 -3.38 1.94 6.96
N LEU A 84 -3.63 0.81 7.62
CA LEU A 84 -3.45 0.70 9.07
C LEU A 84 -1.99 0.97 9.47
N VAL A 85 -1.02 0.44 8.71
CA VAL A 85 0.40 0.78 8.91
C VAL A 85 0.64 2.29 8.72
N LEU A 86 0.06 2.89 7.68
CA LEU A 86 0.18 4.33 7.43
C LEU A 86 -0.39 5.18 8.58
N VAL A 87 -1.55 4.80 9.13
CA VAL A 87 -2.16 5.49 10.29
C VAL A 87 -1.31 5.31 11.54
N LEU A 88 -0.77 4.12 11.80
CA LEU A 88 0.13 3.86 12.92
C LEU A 88 1.39 4.74 12.84
N LEU A 89 1.98 4.87 11.64
CA LEU A 89 3.10 5.78 11.41
C LEU A 89 2.70 7.24 11.66
N ASN A 90 1.54 7.69 11.16
CA ASN A 90 1.07 9.06 11.42
C ASN A 90 0.91 9.33 12.92
N TYR A 91 0.29 8.40 13.64
CA TYR A 91 0.09 8.51 15.08
C TYR A 91 1.42 8.56 15.86
N LEU A 92 2.42 7.79 15.45
CA LEU A 92 3.71 7.72 16.15
C LEU A 92 4.56 8.98 15.92
N PHE A 93 4.58 9.50 14.69
CA PHE A 93 5.50 10.56 14.27
C PHE A 93 4.89 11.97 14.30
N PHE A 94 3.58 12.12 14.13
CA PHE A 94 2.92 13.43 14.06
C PHE A 94 1.96 13.63 15.25
N LYS A 95 2.19 14.70 16.03
CA LYS A 95 1.34 15.10 17.16
C LYS A 95 0.91 16.57 17.01
N PRO A 96 -0.38 16.92 17.21
CA PRO A 96 -1.51 16.04 17.54
C PRO A 96 -1.96 15.18 16.34
N PHE A 97 -2.42 13.96 16.62
CA PHE A 97 -3.04 13.11 15.60
C PHE A 97 -4.43 13.67 15.25
N LEU A 98 -4.60 14.13 14.02
CA LEU A 98 -5.87 14.65 13.51
C LEU A 98 -6.36 13.73 12.39
N VAL A 99 -7.62 13.30 12.51
CA VAL A 99 -8.32 12.62 11.41
C VAL A 99 -8.93 13.70 10.54
N ASP A 100 -8.38 13.89 9.35
CA ASP A 100 -8.86 14.86 8.37
C ASP A 100 -9.46 14.16 7.13
N MET A 101 -10.10 14.95 6.27
CA MET A 101 -10.66 14.47 5.01
C MET A 101 -9.59 13.88 4.08
N TYR A 102 -8.33 14.31 4.22
CA TYR A 102 -7.21 13.78 3.43
C TYR A 102 -6.87 12.34 3.84
N LEU A 103 -6.84 12.04 5.14
CA LEU A 103 -6.61 10.70 5.68
C LEU A 103 -7.77 9.76 5.33
N LEU A 104 -9.02 10.23 5.41
CA LEU A 104 -10.20 9.49 4.93
C LEU A 104 -10.12 9.20 3.41
N GLY A 105 -9.71 10.18 2.62
CA GLY A 105 -9.48 10.00 1.18
C GLY A 105 -8.42 8.94 0.90
N LYS A 106 -7.33 8.91 1.67
CA LYS A 106 -6.28 7.87 1.56
C LYS A 106 -6.80 6.49 1.91
N PHE A 107 -7.69 6.35 2.89
CA PHE A 107 -8.30 5.07 3.21
C PHE A 107 -9.07 4.51 2.01
N ILE A 108 -9.99 5.30 1.46
CA ILE A 108 -10.80 4.88 0.30
C ILE A 108 -9.90 4.55 -0.89
N LEU A 109 -8.90 5.40 -1.15
CA LEU A 109 -7.97 5.20 -2.25
C LEU A 109 -7.11 3.95 -2.08
N SER A 110 -6.62 3.66 -0.88
CA SER A 110 -5.86 2.45 -0.58
C SER A 110 -6.70 1.18 -0.77
N LEU A 111 -7.98 1.24 -0.39
CA LEU A 111 -8.91 0.13 -0.54
C LEU A 111 -9.23 -0.13 -2.02
N ILE A 112 -9.61 0.92 -2.76
CA ILE A 112 -9.90 0.81 -4.21
C ILE A 112 -8.67 0.33 -4.96
N THR A 113 -7.50 0.91 -4.69
CA THR A 113 -6.24 0.51 -5.33
C THR A 113 -5.91 -0.94 -5.01
N GLY A 114 -6.08 -1.35 -3.76
CA GLY A 114 -5.87 -2.71 -3.33
C GLY A 114 -6.75 -3.68 -4.10
N VAL A 115 -8.06 -3.39 -4.17
CA VAL A 115 -9.04 -4.19 -4.93
C VAL A 115 -8.64 -4.29 -6.40
N ILE A 116 -8.32 -3.17 -7.06
CA ILE A 116 -7.93 -3.14 -8.48
C ILE A 116 -6.66 -3.96 -8.70
N GLY A 117 -5.61 -3.72 -7.92
CA GLY A 117 -4.36 -4.49 -8.01
C GLY A 117 -4.58 -5.98 -7.78
N GLY A 118 -5.48 -6.33 -6.85
CA GLY A 118 -5.83 -7.72 -6.59
C GLY A 118 -6.60 -8.40 -7.73
N ILE A 119 -7.52 -7.69 -8.39
CA ILE A 119 -8.21 -8.16 -9.61
C ILE A 119 -7.23 -8.34 -10.76
N ILE A 120 -6.25 -7.44 -10.89
CA ILE A 120 -5.19 -7.60 -11.90
C ILE A 120 -4.36 -8.85 -11.60
N GLY A 121 -3.90 -9.01 -10.36
CA GLY A 121 -3.01 -10.11 -9.98
C GLY A 121 -3.61 -11.50 -10.14
N ILE A 122 -4.91 -11.67 -9.91
CA ILE A 122 -5.56 -12.97 -10.09
C ILE A 122 -5.64 -13.39 -11.57
N ASN A 123 -5.72 -12.42 -12.49
CA ASN A 123 -5.81 -12.66 -13.93
C ASN A 123 -4.43 -12.75 -14.61
N MET A 124 -3.33 -12.49 -13.89
CA MET A 124 -1.97 -12.63 -14.42
C MET A 124 -1.39 -14.04 -14.23
N LYS A 125 -2.20 -14.97 -13.72
CA LYS A 125 -1.81 -16.37 -13.55
C LYS A 125 -1.97 -17.17 -14.84
#